data_AF-A0A8D9LB49-F1
#
_entry.id   AF-A0A8D9LB49-F1
#
_cell.length_a   1.000
_cell.length_b   1.000
_cell.length_c   1.000
_cell.angle_alpha   90.00
_cell.angle_beta   90.00
_cell.angle_gamma   90.00
#
_symmetry.space_group_name_H-M   'P 1'
#
loop_
_entity.id
_entity.type
_entity.pdbx_description
1 polymer ?
#
loop_
_entity_poly.entity_id
_entity_poly.type
_entity_poly.pdbx_seq_one_letter_code
_entity_poly.pdbx_strand_id
1 'polypeptide(L)'
;MSFIKKIGLVCFIVFCCAGCRSAGEKPVESAAAPRIINIINFIRQTDYRVENADSLLYETVCEQVKLVNKYDLPATFLLQYDALINPLYQDLLKSKLNDHSEIGAWWELTQPQIEAAGIKWRGEHSWVSHANIAFSTGYTKEERERLVDVYMAKFKEIFGTYPKSIGSWFIDAHTLGYMYDKYKIVASCNCKDQVGTDGYTLWGGYWNQAYYPSRVNAYMPAQTEEGQIPVPIFRMLGSDPIYQYDDGLGQERQGVISLEPVYEKAGMDRRWVDYFLESIVNRPCLAFNYAQAGQENSFTWSNMSKGLEMQIPILDSLRKENKIRVETLGESGAWFKECFKVTPATAVTTLTDVRGEGNKTVWFNSRYYRANLLWEKGTFRFRDIHLFDESYKSAYLEKPGDGNQFLFYTLPVVDGFMWSEGLDRAGLRIVRLDKDGDKEELTLDHPVVTEIGKDTLVVSAEDSKGHAFKITFYETRFEVVALSKEADFSWALELKAAAGKELPFTVIEDKAVNASFDGFNYVITCGKGRIKKPESGSDYVFRIFPSDQEIVIDCTNGKK
;
A
#
# COMPACT_ATOMS: atom_id res chain seq x y z
N MET A 1 36.29 -77.30 40.84
CA MET A 1 37.71 -77.60 40.57
C MET A 1 38.21 -76.68 39.46
N SER A 2 39.45 -76.23 39.61
CA SER A 2 40.34 -75.65 38.60
C SER A 2 40.08 -74.25 38.04
N PHE A 3 41.04 -73.41 38.39
CA PHE A 3 41.50 -72.16 37.80
C PHE A 3 42.15 -72.33 36.40
N ILE A 4 42.43 -71.19 35.73
CA ILE A 4 43.52 -70.88 34.73
C ILE A 4 43.20 -71.27 33.26
N LYS A 5 43.39 -70.46 32.19
CA LYS A 5 44.24 -69.27 31.88
C LYS A 5 43.78 -68.55 30.56
N LYS A 6 43.97 -67.22 30.52
CA LYS A 6 44.40 -66.31 29.41
C LYS A 6 43.89 -66.46 27.97
N ILE A 7 43.48 -65.33 27.39
CA ILE A 7 43.89 -64.66 26.10
C ILE A 7 43.13 -63.32 26.12
N GLY A 8 43.69 -62.12 26.04
CA GLY A 8 44.64 -61.59 25.05
C GLY A 8 43.89 -60.56 24.20
N LEU A 9 43.92 -59.30 24.63
CA LEU A 9 43.25 -58.12 24.06
C LEU A 9 43.79 -57.79 22.65
N VAL A 10 42.92 -57.67 21.65
CA VAL A 10 43.19 -56.89 20.43
C VAL A 10 41.91 -56.13 20.07
N CYS A 11 41.93 -54.81 20.29
CA CYS A 11 40.89 -53.87 19.87
C CYS A 11 41.05 -53.56 18.38
N PHE A 12 40.01 -53.84 17.57
CA PHE A 12 39.80 -53.19 16.29
C PHE A 12 38.71 -52.12 16.48
N ILE A 13 39.12 -50.86 16.41
CA ILE A 13 38.24 -49.70 16.35
C ILE A 13 37.75 -49.57 14.90
N VAL A 14 36.45 -49.71 14.68
CA VAL A 14 35.78 -49.27 13.45
C VAL A 14 35.03 -47.98 13.80
N PHE A 15 35.45 -46.89 13.17
CA PHE A 15 34.81 -45.58 13.24
C PHE A 15 33.45 -45.63 12.52
N CYS A 16 32.36 -45.56 13.29
CA CYS A 16 31.07 -45.09 12.77
C CYS A 16 31.00 -43.58 12.97
N CYS A 17 31.12 -42.81 11.90
CA CYS A 17 30.85 -41.37 11.89
C CYS A 17 29.35 -41.13 12.07
N ALA A 18 28.89 -41.03 13.32
CA ALA A 18 27.62 -40.41 13.66
C ALA A 18 27.81 -38.89 13.59
N GLY A 19 27.33 -38.26 12.51
CA GLY A 19 27.24 -36.81 12.41
C GLY A 19 26.29 -36.28 13.49
N CYS A 20 26.80 -35.43 14.38
CA CYS A 20 26.01 -34.66 15.32
C CYS A 20 24.99 -33.80 14.56
N ARG A 21 23.72 -34.20 14.55
CA ARG A 21 22.62 -33.26 14.35
C ARG A 21 22.43 -32.53 15.67
N SER A 22 22.71 -31.23 15.69
CA SER A 22 22.35 -30.35 16.79
C SER A 22 20.85 -30.46 17.04
N ALA A 23 20.50 -30.68 18.30
CA ALA A 23 19.15 -30.86 18.77
C ALA A 23 18.33 -29.57 18.57
N GLY A 24 17.18 -29.76 17.93
CA GLY A 24 15.95 -28.97 18.01
C GLY A 24 16.04 -27.51 18.43
N GLU A 25 16.11 -26.61 17.45
CA GLU A 25 15.37 -25.37 17.56
C GLU A 25 13.87 -25.74 17.58
N LYS A 26 13.20 -25.49 18.70
CA LYS A 26 11.73 -25.46 18.71
C LYS A 26 11.30 -24.42 17.68
N PRO A 27 10.28 -24.67 16.84
CA PRO A 27 9.64 -23.60 16.10
C PRO A 27 9.22 -22.57 17.14
N VAL A 28 9.80 -21.38 17.08
CA VAL A 28 9.19 -20.24 17.76
C VAL A 28 7.84 -20.09 17.06
N GLU A 29 6.77 -20.40 17.77
CA GLU A 29 5.42 -20.04 17.36
C GLU A 29 5.45 -18.52 17.18
N SER A 30 5.65 -18.08 15.93
CA SER A 30 5.57 -16.67 15.59
C SER A 30 4.19 -16.22 16.03
N ALA A 31 4.10 -15.28 16.97
CA ALA A 31 2.84 -14.60 17.21
C ALA A 31 2.27 -14.17 15.85
N ALA A 32 0.97 -14.43 15.62
CA ALA A 32 0.33 -14.08 14.36
C ALA A 32 0.58 -12.59 14.08
N ALA A 33 0.94 -12.26 12.83
CA ALA A 33 1.20 -10.88 12.46
C ALA A 33 -0.01 -9.99 12.82
N PRO A 34 0.18 -8.77 13.35
CA PRO A 34 -0.93 -7.97 13.82
C PRO A 34 -1.87 -7.59 12.66
N ARG A 35 -3.16 -7.53 12.96
CA ARG A 35 -4.22 -7.03 12.08
C ARG A 35 -4.71 -5.72 12.67
N ILE A 36 -4.32 -4.59 12.07
CA ILE A 36 -4.52 -3.27 12.66
C ILE A 36 -5.63 -2.54 11.91
N ILE A 37 -6.56 -1.93 12.64
CA ILE A 37 -7.53 -1.01 12.07
C ILE A 37 -7.44 0.31 12.82
N ASN A 38 -7.13 1.40 12.11
CA ASN A 38 -7.24 2.74 12.68
C ASN A 38 -8.61 3.32 12.34
N ILE A 39 -9.32 3.85 13.34
CA ILE A 39 -10.50 4.69 13.13
C ILE A 39 -10.00 6.13 13.05
N ILE A 40 -9.95 6.69 11.84
CA ILE A 40 -9.46 8.04 11.58
C ILE A 40 -10.62 8.88 11.04
N ASN A 41 -10.96 9.95 11.75
CA ASN A 41 -11.91 10.96 11.33
C ASN A 41 -11.15 12.26 11.12
N PHE A 42 -11.38 12.93 9.99
CA PHE A 42 -10.72 14.19 9.67
C PHE A 42 -11.75 15.30 9.49
N ILE A 43 -11.42 16.47 10.05
CA ILE A 43 -12.39 17.50 10.39
C ILE A 43 -12.07 18.76 9.61
N ARG A 44 -12.98 19.18 8.73
CA ARG A 44 -13.04 20.53 8.17
C ARG A 44 -13.96 21.41 9.01
N GLN A 45 -13.68 22.71 9.07
CA GLN A 45 -14.67 23.67 9.59
C GLN A 45 -15.82 23.87 8.61
N THR A 46 -15.49 24.00 7.33
CA THR A 46 -16.44 24.41 6.30
C THR A 46 -16.13 23.72 4.97
N ASP A 47 -17.15 23.58 4.13
CA ASP A 47 -17.04 23.06 2.77
C ASP A 47 -18.07 23.79 1.91
N TYR A 48 -17.61 24.58 0.95
CA TYR A 48 -18.48 25.43 0.11
C TYR A 48 -19.47 24.61 -0.74
N ARG A 49 -19.28 23.29 -0.85
CA ARG A 49 -20.16 22.37 -1.57
C ARG A 49 -21.35 21.93 -0.72
N VAL A 50 -21.35 22.23 0.58
CA VAL A 50 -22.37 21.80 1.54
C VAL A 50 -23.16 23.03 2.04
N GLU A 51 -24.48 22.99 1.88
CA GLU A 51 -25.34 24.02 2.48
C GLU A 51 -25.36 23.89 4.00
N ASN A 52 -25.25 25.01 4.74
CA ASN A 52 -25.13 25.03 6.20
C ASN A 52 -23.93 24.21 6.73
N ALA A 53 -22.83 24.18 5.96
CA ALA A 53 -21.65 23.36 6.20
C ALA A 53 -21.21 23.37 7.68
N ASP A 54 -20.90 24.53 8.25
CA ASP A 54 -20.36 24.64 9.61
C ASP A 54 -21.18 23.90 10.67
N SER A 55 -22.52 23.96 10.59
CA SER A 55 -23.39 23.26 11.54
C SER A 55 -23.41 21.75 11.30
N LEU A 56 -23.57 21.32 10.04
CA LEU A 56 -23.67 19.90 9.68
C LEU A 56 -22.34 19.16 9.90
N LEU A 57 -21.22 19.81 9.56
CA LEU A 57 -19.88 19.27 9.76
C LEU A 57 -19.58 19.13 11.26
N TYR A 58 -19.98 20.10 12.09
CA TYR A 58 -19.84 20.02 13.54
C TYR A 58 -20.72 18.92 14.16
N GLU A 59 -21.99 18.83 13.75
CA GLU A 59 -22.92 17.77 14.17
C GLU A 59 -22.34 16.38 13.83
N THR A 60 -21.76 16.25 12.64
CA THR A 60 -21.16 15.00 12.19
C THR A 60 -20.02 14.54 13.11
N VAL A 61 -19.14 15.46 13.52
CA VAL A 61 -18.08 15.13 14.50
C VAL A 61 -18.68 14.78 15.86
N CYS A 62 -19.75 15.45 16.30
CA CYS A 62 -20.44 15.09 17.54
C CYS A 62 -20.95 13.64 17.50
N GLU A 63 -21.56 13.21 16.40
CA GLU A 63 -22.07 11.85 16.24
C GLU A 63 -20.94 10.82 16.11
N GLN A 64 -19.86 11.14 15.40
CA GLN A 64 -18.66 10.30 15.37
C GLN A 64 -18.07 10.09 16.77
N VAL A 65 -17.94 11.15 17.57
CA VAL A 65 -17.47 11.09 18.98
C VAL A 65 -18.41 10.24 19.84
N LYS A 66 -19.73 10.43 19.73
CA LYS A 66 -20.72 9.61 20.46
C LYS A 66 -20.58 8.13 20.10
N LEU A 67 -20.39 7.82 18.82
CA LEU A 67 -20.31 6.45 18.35
C LEU A 67 -19.04 5.74 18.84
N VAL A 68 -17.86 6.36 18.74
CA VAL A 68 -16.62 5.74 19.24
C VAL A 68 -16.63 5.58 20.76
N ASN A 69 -17.19 6.55 21.49
CA ASN A 69 -17.35 6.47 22.94
C ASN A 69 -18.32 5.37 23.39
N LYS A 70 -19.40 5.15 22.63
CA LYS A 70 -20.38 4.08 22.93
C LYS A 70 -19.72 2.70 22.99
N TYR A 71 -18.68 2.47 22.20
CA TYR A 71 -17.94 1.20 22.15
C TYR A 71 -16.58 1.26 22.84
N ASP A 72 -16.21 2.42 23.40
CA ASP A 72 -14.91 2.68 24.03
C ASP A 72 -13.73 2.24 23.13
N LEU A 73 -13.79 2.66 21.86
CA LEU A 73 -12.76 2.35 20.86
C LEU A 73 -11.75 3.51 20.74
N PRO A 74 -10.45 3.20 20.61
CA PRO A 74 -9.45 4.17 20.18
C PRO A 74 -9.78 4.72 18.79
N ALA A 75 -9.73 6.03 18.65
CA ALA A 75 -9.91 6.73 17.38
C ALA A 75 -8.96 7.93 17.27
N THR A 76 -8.69 8.38 16.05
CA THR A 76 -7.88 9.57 15.77
C THR A 76 -8.74 10.63 15.12
N PHE A 77 -8.81 11.83 15.71
CA PHE A 77 -9.50 12.98 15.15
C PHE A 77 -8.47 14.01 14.65
N LEU A 78 -8.38 14.17 13.35
CA LEU A 78 -7.41 15.04 12.68
C LEU A 78 -8.06 16.37 12.31
N LEU A 79 -7.58 17.48 12.87
CA LEU A 79 -8.19 18.81 12.68
C LEU A 79 -7.55 19.56 11.52
N GLN A 80 -8.34 20.07 10.59
CA GLN A 80 -7.89 21.14 9.69
C GLN A 80 -7.65 22.43 10.49
N TYR A 81 -6.81 23.35 10.02
CA TYR A 81 -6.41 24.52 10.82
C TYR A 81 -7.58 25.41 11.24
N ASP A 82 -8.59 25.57 10.40
CA ASP A 82 -9.82 26.32 10.71
C ASP A 82 -10.66 25.63 11.79
N ALA A 83 -10.79 24.30 11.72
CA ALA A 83 -11.42 23.51 12.78
C ALA A 83 -10.61 23.54 14.09
N LEU A 84 -9.27 23.51 14.00
CA LEU A 84 -8.36 23.61 15.14
C LEU A 84 -8.61 24.91 15.94
N ILE A 85 -8.77 26.05 15.26
CA ILE A 85 -8.96 27.34 15.93
C ILE A 85 -10.41 27.59 16.39
N ASN A 86 -11.37 26.75 16.04
CA ASN A 86 -12.75 26.91 16.46
C ASN A 86 -12.97 26.37 17.89
N PRO A 87 -13.43 27.20 18.85
CA PRO A 87 -13.70 26.78 20.23
C PRO A 87 -14.69 25.62 20.35
N LEU A 88 -15.65 25.48 19.43
CA LEU A 88 -16.64 24.39 19.48
C LEU A 88 -15.97 23.01 19.33
N TYR A 89 -15.07 22.85 18.36
CA TYR A 89 -14.33 21.59 18.20
C TYR A 89 -13.35 21.37 19.35
N GLN A 90 -12.70 22.42 19.84
CA GLN A 90 -11.82 22.33 21.01
C GLN A 90 -12.57 21.82 22.24
N ASP A 91 -13.73 22.41 22.55
CA ASP A 91 -14.55 22.03 23.70
C ASP A 91 -15.10 20.61 23.55
N LEU A 92 -15.58 20.25 22.36
CA LEU A 92 -16.06 18.89 22.07
C LEU A 92 -14.96 17.86 22.31
N LEU A 93 -13.79 18.03 21.68
CA LEU A 93 -12.73 17.03 21.73
C LEU A 93 -12.03 16.98 23.10
N LYS A 94 -11.91 18.12 23.81
CA LYS A 94 -11.33 18.13 25.17
C LYS A 94 -12.25 17.55 26.24
N SER A 95 -13.57 17.71 26.09
CA SER A 95 -14.52 17.39 27.16
C SER A 95 -15.34 16.13 26.92
N LYS A 96 -15.46 15.66 25.67
CA LYS A 96 -16.33 14.53 25.31
C LYS A 96 -15.59 13.35 24.72
N LEU A 97 -14.45 13.53 24.07
CA LEU A 97 -13.73 12.41 23.47
C LEU A 97 -13.17 11.48 24.57
N ASN A 98 -13.20 10.16 24.36
CA ASN A 98 -12.64 9.20 25.32
C ASN A 98 -11.11 9.34 25.45
N ASP A 99 -10.57 8.91 26.60
CA ASP A 99 -9.15 9.05 26.95
C ASP A 99 -8.20 8.16 26.11
N HIS A 100 -8.76 7.19 25.38
CA HIS A 100 -8.02 6.26 24.53
C HIS A 100 -7.89 6.75 23.08
N SER A 101 -8.45 7.92 22.78
CA SER A 101 -8.41 8.52 21.45
C SER A 101 -7.36 9.62 21.34
N GLU A 102 -6.93 9.87 20.10
CA GLU A 102 -5.92 10.85 19.74
C GLU A 102 -6.55 12.05 19.03
N ILE A 103 -6.04 13.25 19.34
CA ILE A 103 -6.28 14.46 18.56
C ILE A 103 -5.00 14.76 17.79
N GLY A 104 -5.10 14.91 16.47
CA GLY A 104 -3.98 15.18 15.58
C GLY A 104 -4.31 16.24 14.54
N ALA A 105 -3.51 16.29 13.47
CA ALA A 105 -3.62 17.30 12.43
C ALA A 105 -4.09 16.74 11.08
N TRP A 106 -5.03 17.44 10.44
CA TRP A 106 -5.36 17.25 9.04
C TRP A 106 -4.70 18.36 8.22
N TRP A 107 -3.72 17.97 7.41
CA TRP A 107 -2.89 18.87 6.62
C TRP A 107 -3.51 19.13 5.25
N GLU A 108 -4.51 19.98 5.25
CA GLU A 108 -5.14 20.53 4.06
C GLU A 108 -5.31 22.04 4.28
N LEU A 109 -4.68 22.85 3.43
CA LEU A 109 -4.42 24.25 3.72
C LEU A 109 -5.68 25.10 3.55
N THR A 110 -5.96 25.94 4.55
CA THR A 110 -7.12 26.84 4.59
C THR A 110 -6.70 28.30 4.64
N GLN A 111 -7.61 29.20 4.25
CA GLN A 111 -7.39 30.64 4.31
C GLN A 111 -6.85 31.10 5.67
N PRO A 112 -7.43 30.72 6.84
CA PRO A 112 -6.91 31.16 8.13
C PRO A 112 -5.47 30.70 8.40
N GLN A 113 -5.06 29.53 7.92
CA GLN A 113 -3.67 29.06 8.07
C GLN A 113 -2.71 29.85 7.19
N ILE A 114 -3.09 30.04 5.92
CA ILE A 114 -2.30 30.76 4.93
C ILE A 114 -2.04 32.21 5.39
N GLU A 115 -3.09 32.88 5.83
CA GLU A 115 -3.00 34.26 6.33
C GLU A 115 -2.20 34.35 7.64
N ALA A 116 -2.36 33.37 8.55
CA ALA A 116 -1.55 33.30 9.77
C ALA A 116 -0.05 33.09 9.51
N ALA A 117 0.32 32.49 8.37
CA ALA A 117 1.71 32.39 7.91
C ALA A 117 2.23 33.65 7.20
N GLY A 118 1.40 34.69 7.09
CA GLY A 118 1.71 35.92 6.35
C GLY A 118 1.77 35.70 4.84
N ILE A 119 1.07 34.69 4.33
CA ILE A 119 0.99 34.37 2.90
C ILE A 119 -0.36 34.87 2.38
N LYS A 120 -0.40 35.37 1.15
CA LYS A 120 -1.65 35.83 0.53
C LYS A 120 -2.52 34.63 0.15
N TRP A 121 -3.77 34.61 0.62
CA TRP A 121 -4.76 33.63 0.17
C TRP A 121 -5.08 33.78 -1.32
N ARG A 122 -5.21 32.65 -2.01
CA ARG A 122 -5.42 32.57 -3.46
C ARG A 122 -6.76 31.95 -3.87
N GLY A 123 -7.52 31.40 -2.93
CA GLY A 123 -8.79 30.73 -3.20
C GLY A 123 -9.98 31.68 -3.21
N GLU A 124 -11.04 31.23 -3.86
CA GLU A 124 -12.35 31.91 -3.96
C GLU A 124 -13.25 31.70 -2.72
N HIS A 125 -12.90 30.74 -1.87
CA HIS A 125 -13.58 30.40 -0.62
C HIS A 125 -12.54 30.24 0.50
N SER A 126 -12.95 30.15 1.77
CA SER A 126 -12.03 29.98 2.91
C SER A 126 -11.32 28.63 2.92
N TRP A 127 -11.85 27.67 2.16
CA TRP A 127 -11.22 26.42 1.77
C TRP A 127 -11.61 26.11 0.32
N VAL A 128 -10.69 25.58 -0.48
CA VAL A 128 -10.90 25.21 -1.88
C VAL A 128 -10.23 23.86 -2.16
N SER A 129 -10.70 23.11 -3.16
CA SER A 129 -10.11 21.82 -3.54
C SER A 129 -9.01 21.93 -4.62
N HIS A 130 -8.65 23.14 -5.05
CA HIS A 130 -7.61 23.33 -6.07
C HIS A 130 -6.27 22.86 -5.53
N ALA A 131 -5.63 21.91 -6.22
CA ALA A 131 -4.48 21.22 -5.67
C ALA A 131 -3.33 22.17 -5.28
N ASN A 132 -3.04 23.16 -6.13
CA ASN A 132 -2.02 24.18 -5.88
C ASN A 132 -2.33 25.16 -4.75
N ILE A 133 -3.50 25.10 -4.13
CA ILE A 133 -3.89 25.93 -2.99
C ILE A 133 -4.09 25.05 -1.74
N ALA A 134 -4.77 23.92 -1.90
CA ALA A 134 -5.09 23.01 -0.80
C ALA A 134 -3.88 22.21 -0.28
N PHE A 135 -2.87 21.98 -1.13
CA PHE A 135 -1.70 21.18 -0.78
C PHE A 135 -0.41 22.01 -0.72
N SER A 136 0.50 21.59 0.18
CA SER A 136 1.81 22.23 0.38
C SER A 136 2.69 22.23 -0.87
N THR A 137 2.48 21.29 -1.79
CA THR A 137 3.16 21.25 -3.10
C THR A 137 2.97 22.50 -3.94
N GLY A 138 1.90 23.28 -3.71
CA GLY A 138 1.65 24.56 -4.38
C GLY A 138 2.41 25.76 -3.83
N TYR A 139 3.25 25.56 -2.80
CA TYR A 139 3.97 26.62 -2.08
C TYR A 139 5.49 26.41 -2.13
N THR A 140 6.29 27.47 -1.92
CA THR A 140 7.76 27.34 -1.84
C THR A 140 8.19 26.59 -0.58
N LYS A 141 9.42 26.08 -0.53
CA LYS A 141 9.94 25.37 0.66
C LYS A 141 9.83 26.22 1.93
N GLU A 142 10.18 27.50 1.84
CA GLU A 142 10.11 28.45 2.95
C GLU A 142 8.66 28.75 3.37
N GLU A 143 7.73 28.76 2.43
CA GLU A 143 6.29 28.87 2.74
C GLU A 143 5.78 27.61 3.42
N ARG A 144 6.14 26.42 2.93
CA ARG A 144 5.78 25.12 3.54
C ARG A 144 6.23 25.06 5.00
N GLU A 145 7.48 25.42 5.28
CA GLU A 145 8.04 25.44 6.63
C GLU A 145 7.29 26.42 7.55
N ARG A 146 7.00 27.64 7.08
CA ARG A 146 6.21 28.62 7.84
C ARG A 146 4.79 28.11 8.14
N LEU A 147 4.15 27.46 7.17
CA LEU A 147 2.82 26.88 7.36
C LEU A 147 2.82 25.79 8.42
N VAL A 148 3.88 24.97 8.46
CA VAL A 148 4.04 23.93 9.49
C VAL A 148 4.23 24.59 10.85
N ASP A 149 5.11 25.59 10.94
CA ASP A 149 5.38 26.29 12.18
C ASP A 149 4.13 26.92 12.79
N VAL A 150 3.29 27.56 11.95
CA VAL A 150 2.01 28.17 12.35
C VAL A 150 1.05 27.12 12.89
N TYR A 151 0.87 26.01 12.16
CA TYR A 151 -0.02 24.94 12.60
C TYR A 151 0.44 24.37 13.94
N MET A 152 1.72 24.02 14.04
CA MET A 152 2.31 23.40 15.24
C MET A 152 2.24 24.32 16.46
N ALA A 153 2.52 25.62 16.28
CA ALA A 153 2.44 26.61 17.36
C ALA A 153 0.99 26.73 17.87
N LYS A 154 0.02 26.83 16.95
CA LYS A 154 -1.40 26.95 17.32
C LYS A 154 -1.92 25.69 18.01
N PHE A 155 -1.56 24.52 17.51
CA PHE A 155 -1.93 23.25 18.13
C PHE A 155 -1.38 23.15 19.56
N LYS A 156 -0.10 23.51 19.77
CA LYS A 156 0.52 23.52 21.11
C LYS A 156 -0.09 24.53 22.06
N GLU A 157 -0.46 25.72 21.57
CA GLU A 157 -1.18 26.71 22.36
C GLU A 157 -2.51 26.17 22.89
N ILE A 158 -3.26 25.44 22.06
CA ILE A 158 -4.60 24.95 22.38
C ILE A 158 -4.59 23.66 23.21
N PHE A 159 -3.73 22.70 22.87
CA PHE A 159 -3.72 21.35 23.46
C PHE A 159 -2.49 21.10 24.35
N GLY A 160 -1.59 22.06 24.50
CA GLY A 160 -0.40 21.97 25.37
C GLY A 160 0.74 21.10 24.83
N THR A 161 0.54 20.38 23.72
CA THR A 161 1.52 19.47 23.10
C THR A 161 1.53 19.67 21.58
N TYR A 162 2.55 19.18 20.87
CA TYR A 162 2.50 19.10 19.40
C TYR A 162 1.71 17.86 18.96
N PRO A 163 1.02 17.88 17.81
CA PRO A 163 0.33 16.71 17.31
C PRO A 163 1.34 15.61 17.00
N LYS A 164 1.06 14.38 17.45
CA LYS A 164 1.91 13.21 17.13
C LYS A 164 1.58 12.65 15.74
N SER A 165 0.32 12.72 15.36
CA SER A 165 -0.19 12.21 14.08
C SER A 165 -0.63 13.35 13.16
N ILE A 166 -0.18 13.30 11.90
CA ILE A 166 -0.56 14.27 10.86
C ILE A 166 -0.94 13.54 9.57
N GLY A 167 -2.19 13.66 9.14
CA GLY A 167 -2.70 13.08 7.89
C GLY A 167 -3.01 14.13 6.82
N SER A 168 -3.07 13.72 5.57
CA SER A 168 -3.58 14.52 4.45
C SER A 168 -4.06 13.58 3.34
N TRP A 169 -4.64 14.09 2.27
CA TRP A 169 -4.65 13.35 1.02
C TRP A 169 -3.23 13.09 0.51
N PHE A 170 -2.34 14.08 0.60
CA PHE A 170 -0.91 13.92 0.35
C PHE A 170 -0.07 15.00 1.03
N ILE A 171 1.07 14.61 1.63
CA ILE A 171 2.08 15.53 2.17
C ILE A 171 3.38 15.29 1.40
N ASP A 172 3.96 16.34 0.83
CA ASP A 172 5.22 16.22 0.08
C ASP A 172 6.43 15.94 0.98
N ALA A 173 7.50 15.43 0.38
CA ALA A 173 8.69 14.97 1.11
C ALA A 173 9.36 16.09 1.92
N HIS A 174 9.42 17.32 1.40
CA HIS A 174 10.03 18.44 2.13
C HIS A 174 9.20 18.78 3.37
N THR A 175 7.89 18.94 3.19
CA THR A 175 6.97 19.27 4.28
C THR A 175 6.96 18.19 5.36
N LEU A 176 6.80 16.92 4.98
CA LEU A 176 6.79 15.80 5.93
C LEU A 176 8.15 15.65 6.64
N GLY A 177 9.24 15.81 5.89
CA GLY A 177 10.60 15.81 6.43
C GLY A 177 10.79 16.89 7.48
N TYR A 178 10.32 18.11 7.22
CA TYR A 178 10.39 19.22 8.16
C TYR A 178 9.54 19.00 9.42
N MET A 179 8.30 18.48 9.27
CA MET A 179 7.45 18.09 10.39
C MET A 179 8.15 17.07 11.30
N TYR A 180 8.85 16.09 10.72
CA TYR A 180 9.63 15.14 11.49
C TYR A 180 10.88 15.77 12.11
N ASP A 181 11.73 16.38 11.29
CA ASP A 181 13.06 16.84 11.71
C ASP A 181 12.96 17.88 12.83
N LYS A 182 11.98 18.79 12.76
CA LYS A 182 11.75 19.83 13.76
C LYS A 182 10.80 19.45 14.88
N TYR A 183 9.64 18.86 14.56
CA TYR A 183 8.55 18.62 15.52
C TYR A 183 8.42 17.18 16.01
N LYS A 184 9.17 16.24 15.42
CA LYS A 184 9.23 14.83 15.84
C LYS A 184 7.86 14.15 15.85
N ILE A 185 7.04 14.42 14.83
CA ILE A 185 5.80 13.67 14.61
C ILE A 185 6.10 12.16 14.53
N VAL A 186 5.12 11.35 14.91
CA VAL A 186 5.26 9.90 15.11
C VAL A 186 4.65 9.13 13.95
N ALA A 187 3.57 9.63 13.35
CA ALA A 187 2.83 8.94 12.31
C ALA A 187 2.26 9.91 11.28
N SER A 188 2.10 9.43 10.06
CA SER A 188 1.36 10.12 9.00
C SER A 188 0.45 9.16 8.24
N CYS A 189 -0.48 9.68 7.45
CA CYS A 189 -1.34 8.88 6.59
C CYS A 189 -1.71 9.63 5.30
N ASN A 190 -1.93 8.90 4.22
CA ASN A 190 -2.32 9.44 2.90
C ASN A 190 -3.35 8.57 2.18
N CYS A 191 -4.01 9.12 1.15
CA CYS A 191 -5.03 8.37 0.41
C CYS A 191 -4.44 7.21 -0.39
N LYS A 192 -5.24 6.18 -0.64
CA LYS A 192 -4.98 5.07 -1.57
C LYS A 192 -4.64 5.58 -2.98
N ASP A 193 -4.15 4.68 -3.83
CA ASP A 193 -3.97 4.97 -5.25
C ASP A 193 -5.29 5.45 -5.87
N GLN A 194 -5.19 6.46 -6.73
CA GLN A 194 -6.31 7.03 -7.47
C GLN A 194 -5.81 7.73 -8.73
N VAL A 195 -6.64 7.70 -9.76
CA VAL A 195 -6.39 8.42 -11.03
C VAL A 195 -7.50 9.44 -11.26
N GLY A 196 -7.12 10.70 -11.43
CA GLY A 196 -8.02 11.76 -11.89
C GLY A 196 -9.03 12.29 -10.87
N THR A 197 -8.90 11.95 -9.60
CA THR A 197 -9.84 12.36 -8.53
C THR A 197 -9.35 13.62 -7.82
N ASP A 198 -10.24 14.58 -7.59
CA ASP A 198 -10.01 15.82 -6.82
C ASP A 198 -8.78 16.67 -7.23
N GLY A 199 -8.38 16.58 -8.50
CA GLY A 199 -7.24 17.32 -9.02
C GLY A 199 -5.90 16.70 -8.64
N TYR A 200 -5.83 15.42 -8.34
CA TYR A 200 -4.56 14.73 -8.18
C TYR A 200 -4.61 13.24 -8.52
N THR A 201 -3.50 12.73 -9.01
CA THR A 201 -3.27 11.32 -9.32
C THR A 201 -2.13 10.81 -8.45
N LEU A 202 -2.40 9.75 -7.70
CA LEU A 202 -1.41 8.97 -6.95
C LEU A 202 -1.43 7.58 -7.57
N TRP A 203 -0.41 7.22 -8.33
CA TRP A 203 -0.42 5.95 -9.06
C TRP A 203 0.93 5.26 -9.05
N GLY A 204 0.97 4.01 -8.58
CA GLY A 204 2.21 3.24 -8.57
C GLY A 204 2.88 3.11 -7.21
N GLY A 205 2.40 3.79 -6.17
CA GLY A 205 3.04 3.86 -4.85
C GLY A 205 2.92 2.60 -4.02
N TYR A 206 3.43 2.63 -2.79
CA TYR A 206 3.23 1.53 -1.84
C TYR A 206 1.73 1.30 -1.62
N TRP A 207 1.23 0.10 -1.95
CA TRP A 207 -0.20 -0.05 -2.24
C TRP A 207 -1.12 0.07 -1.00
N ASN A 208 -0.82 -0.66 0.07
CA ASN A 208 -1.57 -0.63 1.34
C ASN A 208 -0.60 -0.71 2.55
N GLN A 209 -1.11 -0.76 3.79
CA GLN A 209 -0.34 -0.78 5.02
C GLN A 209 0.45 0.50 5.25
N ALA A 210 1.74 0.42 5.60
CA ALA A 210 2.55 1.58 5.89
C ALA A 210 3.99 1.41 5.46
N TYR A 211 4.63 2.54 5.19
CA TYR A 211 6.01 2.61 4.71
C TYR A 211 6.72 3.86 5.24
N TYR A 212 8.04 3.78 5.36
CA TYR A 212 8.90 4.95 5.50
C TYR A 212 9.17 5.57 4.12
N PRO A 213 8.70 6.80 3.87
CA PRO A 213 8.83 7.46 2.58
C PRO A 213 10.25 7.95 2.31
N SER A 214 10.61 8.10 1.04
CA SER A 214 11.88 8.73 0.63
C SER A 214 11.90 10.24 0.94
N ARG A 215 13.07 10.75 1.35
CA ARG A 215 13.35 12.18 1.56
C ARG A 215 13.19 13.05 0.31
N VAL A 216 13.17 12.45 -0.89
CA VAL A 216 12.99 13.21 -2.15
C VAL A 216 11.67 12.93 -2.85
N ASN A 217 10.93 11.90 -2.42
CA ASN A 217 9.62 11.56 -2.96
C ASN A 217 8.79 10.80 -1.91
N ALA A 218 7.82 11.49 -1.31
CA ALA A 218 7.03 10.93 -0.22
C ALA A 218 6.06 9.83 -0.65
N TYR A 219 5.84 9.66 -1.96
CA TYR A 219 4.88 8.68 -2.47
C TYR A 219 5.42 7.24 -2.53
N MET A 220 6.73 7.08 -2.42
CA MET A 220 7.39 5.77 -2.49
C MET A 220 8.28 5.54 -1.26
N PRO A 221 8.50 4.26 -0.89
CA PRO A 221 9.40 3.93 0.20
C PRO A 221 10.84 4.32 -0.12
N ALA A 222 11.58 4.70 0.92
CA ALA A 222 13.04 4.74 0.84
C ALA A 222 13.61 3.31 0.95
N GLN A 223 14.73 3.07 0.28
CA GLN A 223 15.46 1.82 0.37
C GLN A 223 16.41 1.81 1.58
N THR A 224 16.84 2.95 2.12
CA THR A 224 17.81 3.01 3.22
C THR A 224 17.30 3.82 4.41
N GLU A 225 17.87 3.57 5.61
CA GLU A 225 17.55 4.36 6.81
C GLU A 225 17.96 5.84 6.63
N GLU A 226 19.05 6.09 5.89
CA GLU A 226 19.53 7.43 5.58
C GLU A 226 18.64 8.15 4.55
N GLY A 227 18.12 7.40 3.58
CA GLY A 227 17.25 7.91 2.52
C GLY A 227 15.82 8.21 2.98
N GLN A 228 15.39 7.67 4.13
CA GLN A 228 14.01 7.77 4.58
C GLN A 228 13.71 9.03 5.42
N ILE A 229 12.46 9.46 5.39
CA ILE A 229 11.87 10.26 6.46
C ILE A 229 11.40 9.25 7.53
N PRO A 230 11.92 9.28 8.77
CA PRO A 230 11.64 8.25 9.79
C PRO A 230 10.25 8.38 10.45
N VAL A 231 9.21 8.59 9.63
CA VAL A 231 7.80 8.63 10.00
C VAL A 231 7.04 7.70 9.04
N PRO A 232 6.36 6.66 9.53
CA PRO A 232 5.56 5.80 8.68
C PRO A 232 4.34 6.56 8.14
N ILE A 233 4.09 6.40 6.85
CA ILE A 233 2.84 6.82 6.20
C ILE A 233 1.92 5.61 6.09
N PHE A 234 0.74 5.65 6.72
CA PHE A 234 -0.31 4.63 6.61
C PHE A 234 -1.31 4.94 5.47
N ARG A 235 -1.64 3.94 4.65
CA ARG A 235 -2.53 4.06 3.47
C ARG A 235 -4.02 4.03 3.86
N MET A 236 -4.76 5.09 3.57
CA MET A 236 -6.16 5.24 4.03
C MET A 236 -7.21 4.66 3.06
N LEU A 237 -8.47 4.72 3.52
CA LEU A 237 -9.73 4.47 2.81
C LEU A 237 -10.09 2.99 2.54
N GLY A 238 -9.20 2.04 2.82
CA GLY A 238 -9.54 0.61 2.73
C GLY A 238 -9.99 0.20 1.32
N SER A 239 -9.11 0.36 0.34
CA SER A 239 -9.35 0.03 -1.06
C SER A 239 -9.75 -1.44 -1.28
N ASP A 240 -10.77 -1.70 -2.11
CA ASP A 240 -11.08 -3.07 -2.53
C ASP A 240 -9.85 -3.71 -3.21
N PRO A 241 -9.34 -4.86 -2.72
CA PRO A 241 -8.15 -5.48 -3.28
C PRO A 241 -8.31 -5.97 -4.72
N ILE A 242 -9.52 -6.43 -5.09
CA ILE A 242 -9.82 -7.02 -6.40
C ILE A 242 -10.25 -5.94 -7.38
N TYR A 243 -11.29 -5.18 -7.02
CA TYR A 243 -12.09 -4.41 -7.97
C TYR A 243 -11.67 -2.96 -8.12
N GLN A 244 -11.13 -2.32 -7.08
CA GLN A 244 -10.79 -0.89 -7.16
C GLN A 244 -9.84 -0.60 -8.32
N TYR A 245 -8.81 -1.44 -8.47
CA TYR A 245 -7.72 -1.17 -9.42
C TYR A 245 -8.23 -0.95 -10.85
N ASP A 246 -9.14 -1.80 -11.34
CA ASP A 246 -9.69 -1.73 -12.70
C ASP A 246 -10.99 -0.88 -12.79
N ASP A 247 -11.46 -0.28 -11.69
CA ASP A 247 -12.72 0.48 -11.68
C ASP A 247 -12.58 1.81 -12.43
N GLY A 248 -13.29 1.96 -13.54
CA GLY A 248 -13.10 3.10 -14.46
C GLY A 248 -11.95 2.92 -15.45
N LEU A 249 -11.47 1.69 -15.67
CA LEU A 249 -10.48 1.40 -16.72
C LEU A 249 -10.93 1.95 -18.08
N GLY A 250 -10.04 2.72 -18.72
CA GLY A 250 -10.29 3.42 -19.98
C GLY A 250 -11.02 4.76 -19.84
N GLN A 251 -11.36 5.19 -18.63
CA GLN A 251 -11.95 6.50 -18.34
C GLN A 251 -10.89 7.46 -17.78
N GLU A 252 -11.19 8.76 -17.78
CA GLU A 252 -10.29 9.80 -17.22
C GLU A 252 -10.14 9.71 -15.69
N ARG A 253 -11.09 9.06 -15.01
CA ARG A 253 -11.13 8.95 -13.55
C ARG A 253 -11.41 7.53 -13.10
N GLN A 254 -10.70 7.10 -12.06
CA GLN A 254 -11.00 5.86 -11.36
C GLN A 254 -12.29 6.06 -10.55
N GLY A 255 -13.14 5.03 -10.48
CA GLY A 255 -14.24 5.04 -9.52
C GLY A 255 -13.76 4.69 -8.10
N VAL A 256 -14.69 4.49 -7.17
CA VAL A 256 -14.38 4.26 -5.75
C VAL A 256 -15.14 3.07 -5.20
N ILE A 257 -14.40 2.07 -4.77
CA ILE A 257 -14.82 0.86 -4.06
C ILE A 257 -13.91 0.72 -2.84
N SER A 258 -14.41 1.17 -1.70
CA SER A 258 -13.60 1.39 -0.50
C SER A 258 -14.40 1.14 0.78
N LEU A 259 -13.72 1.10 1.93
CA LEU A 259 -14.34 0.97 3.25
C LEU A 259 -15.05 2.25 3.70
N GLU A 260 -14.96 3.33 2.94
CA GLU A 260 -15.62 4.59 3.27
C GLU A 260 -17.14 4.38 3.46
N PRO A 261 -17.72 4.87 4.57
CA PRO A 261 -19.05 4.47 5.05
C PRO A 261 -20.23 5.06 4.26
N VAL A 262 -19.94 5.68 3.11
CA VAL A 262 -20.89 6.43 2.28
C VAL A 262 -21.26 5.70 0.99
N TYR A 263 -20.47 4.69 0.60
CA TYR A 263 -20.68 3.96 -0.64
C TYR A 263 -21.64 2.79 -0.46
N GLU A 264 -22.84 2.92 -1.03
CA GLU A 264 -23.95 1.94 -0.93
C GLU A 264 -23.61 0.51 -1.35
N LYS A 265 -22.60 0.33 -2.22
CA LYS A 265 -22.16 -0.97 -2.75
C LYS A 265 -20.78 -1.39 -2.25
N ALA A 266 -20.23 -0.66 -1.28
CA ALA A 266 -18.93 -0.92 -0.67
C ALA A 266 -18.99 -0.71 0.85
N GLY A 267 -18.32 0.30 1.42
CA GLY A 267 -18.25 0.50 2.88
C GLY A 267 -19.59 0.67 3.61
N MET A 268 -20.68 1.04 2.93
CA MET A 268 -22.03 1.06 3.53
C MET A 268 -22.81 -0.26 3.35
N ASP A 269 -22.26 -1.22 2.61
CA ASP A 269 -22.84 -2.55 2.39
C ASP A 269 -22.23 -3.59 3.33
N ARG A 270 -23.08 -4.27 4.09
CA ARG A 270 -22.64 -5.25 5.08
C ARG A 270 -21.89 -6.43 4.43
N ARG A 271 -22.38 -6.93 3.30
CA ARG A 271 -21.79 -8.09 2.62
C ARG A 271 -20.38 -7.75 2.11
N TRP A 272 -20.20 -6.55 1.58
CA TRP A 272 -18.89 -6.07 1.18
C TRP A 272 -17.95 -5.86 2.37
N VAL A 273 -18.42 -5.25 3.47
CA VAL A 273 -17.60 -5.08 4.68
C VAL A 273 -17.15 -6.41 5.28
N ASP A 274 -18.03 -7.42 5.35
CA ASP A 274 -17.66 -8.75 5.83
C ASP A 274 -16.59 -9.40 4.93
N TYR A 275 -16.71 -9.26 3.61
CA TYR A 275 -15.73 -9.72 2.63
C TYR A 275 -14.37 -9.01 2.78
N PHE A 276 -14.39 -7.69 2.94
CA PHE A 276 -13.17 -6.90 3.09
C PHE A 276 -12.44 -7.26 4.39
N LEU A 277 -13.18 -7.35 5.50
CA LEU A 277 -12.62 -7.73 6.80
C LEU A 277 -12.13 -9.19 6.84
N GLU A 278 -12.70 -10.10 6.05
CA GLU A 278 -12.16 -11.46 5.89
C GLU A 278 -10.73 -11.42 5.35
N SER A 279 -10.48 -10.56 4.34
CA SER A 279 -9.16 -10.36 3.74
C SER A 279 -8.17 -9.75 4.74
N ILE A 280 -8.64 -8.86 5.62
CA ILE A 280 -7.81 -8.28 6.67
C ILE A 280 -7.46 -9.31 7.74
N VAL A 281 -8.47 -10.01 8.28
CA VAL A 281 -8.32 -10.82 9.49
C VAL A 281 -7.66 -12.17 9.20
N ASN A 282 -8.09 -12.89 8.16
CA ASN A 282 -7.83 -14.32 8.04
C ASN A 282 -6.78 -14.68 6.99
N ARG A 283 -6.27 -13.71 6.22
CA ARG A 283 -5.39 -13.99 5.07
C ARG A 283 -3.92 -13.67 5.36
N PRO A 284 -2.97 -14.35 4.68
CA PRO A 284 -1.55 -14.02 4.73
C PRO A 284 -1.27 -12.55 4.39
N CYS A 285 -0.36 -11.92 5.15
CA CYS A 285 -0.05 -10.50 5.04
C CYS A 285 1.42 -10.10 5.33
N LEU A 286 2.29 -11.08 5.59
CA LEU A 286 3.68 -10.91 6.05
C LEU A 286 3.75 -10.13 7.37
N ALA A 287 4.36 -8.94 7.37
CA ALA A 287 4.65 -8.21 8.60
C ALA A 287 3.41 -7.77 9.39
N PHE A 288 2.35 -7.32 8.70
CA PHE A 288 1.06 -6.95 9.29
C PHE A 288 -0.01 -6.70 8.21
N ASN A 289 -1.28 -6.75 8.62
CA ASN A 289 -2.39 -6.27 7.78
C ASN A 289 -2.98 -4.99 8.35
N TYR A 290 -3.55 -4.15 7.49
CA TYR A 290 -4.01 -2.82 7.86
C TYR A 290 -5.19 -2.34 7.03
N ALA A 291 -6.11 -1.63 7.68
CA ALA A 291 -7.11 -0.80 7.05
C ALA A 291 -7.39 0.45 7.88
N GLN A 292 -7.91 1.49 7.24
CA GLN A 292 -8.46 2.66 7.92
C GLN A 292 -9.99 2.66 7.76
N ALA A 293 -10.69 2.84 8.88
CA ALA A 293 -12.12 3.14 8.98
C ALA A 293 -12.32 4.56 9.53
N GLY A 294 -13.55 5.06 9.52
CA GLY A 294 -13.84 6.47 9.81
C GLY A 294 -13.94 7.30 8.52
N GLN A 295 -14.30 8.59 8.63
CA GLN A 295 -14.55 9.42 7.45
C GLN A 295 -14.41 10.92 7.71
N GLU A 296 -14.13 11.70 6.64
CA GLU A 296 -14.27 13.15 6.71
C GLU A 296 -15.69 13.59 7.07
N ASN A 297 -15.79 14.62 7.91
CA ASN A 297 -17.06 15.20 8.31
C ASN A 297 -17.82 15.91 7.17
N SER A 298 -17.16 16.29 6.07
CA SER A 298 -17.78 16.93 4.89
C SER A 298 -18.80 16.04 4.18
N PHE A 299 -18.74 14.71 4.36
CA PHE A 299 -19.78 13.82 3.84
C PHE A 299 -21.09 13.88 4.62
N THR A 300 -21.09 14.51 5.81
CA THR A 300 -22.21 14.67 6.74
C THR A 300 -22.75 13.36 7.35
N TRP A 301 -23.27 13.47 8.58
CA TRP A 301 -23.81 12.34 9.32
C TRP A 301 -24.95 11.61 8.60
N SER A 302 -25.85 12.36 7.96
CA SER A 302 -26.99 11.78 7.25
C SER A 302 -26.57 10.77 6.18
N ASN A 303 -25.42 10.98 5.53
CA ASN A 303 -24.94 10.11 4.46
C ASN A 303 -24.08 8.96 4.98
N MET A 304 -23.34 9.13 6.08
CA MET A 304 -22.40 8.12 6.59
C MET A 304 -22.94 7.27 7.75
N SER A 305 -23.99 7.72 8.44
CA SER A 305 -24.50 7.10 9.68
C SER A 305 -24.74 5.60 9.53
N LYS A 306 -25.48 5.19 8.48
CA LYS A 306 -25.76 3.78 8.20
C LYS A 306 -24.48 2.93 8.06
N GLY A 307 -23.45 3.45 7.40
CA GLY A 307 -22.17 2.75 7.24
C GLY A 307 -21.42 2.65 8.56
N LEU A 308 -21.25 3.77 9.28
CA LEU A 308 -20.50 3.79 10.54
C LEU A 308 -21.19 3.01 11.66
N GLU A 309 -22.51 3.15 11.81
CA GLU A 309 -23.29 2.42 12.82
C GLU A 309 -23.27 0.90 12.57
N MET A 310 -23.00 0.48 11.34
CA MET A 310 -22.76 -0.93 10.98
C MET A 310 -21.31 -1.35 11.24
N GLN A 311 -20.33 -0.58 10.73
CA GLN A 311 -18.91 -0.94 10.80
C GLN A 311 -18.39 -0.97 12.24
N ILE A 312 -18.65 0.07 13.04
CA ILE A 312 -18.06 0.22 14.38
C ILE A 312 -18.35 -0.97 15.31
N PRO A 313 -19.60 -1.45 15.48
CA PRO A 313 -19.86 -2.64 16.29
C PRO A 313 -19.18 -3.92 15.75
N ILE A 314 -18.98 -4.06 14.43
CA ILE A 314 -18.24 -5.21 13.86
C ILE A 314 -16.78 -5.13 14.30
N LEU A 315 -16.16 -3.96 14.20
CA LEU A 315 -14.78 -3.73 14.63
C LEU A 315 -14.62 -4.01 16.14
N ASP A 316 -15.56 -3.55 16.96
CA ASP A 316 -15.55 -3.84 18.39
C ASP A 316 -15.66 -5.35 18.70
N SER A 317 -16.51 -6.09 17.99
CA SER A 317 -16.61 -7.56 18.14
C SER A 317 -15.28 -8.24 17.79
N LEU A 318 -14.69 -7.90 16.64
CA LEU A 318 -13.42 -8.48 16.20
C LEU A 318 -12.27 -8.15 17.17
N ARG A 319 -12.25 -6.93 17.72
CA ARG A 319 -11.30 -6.52 18.76
C ARG A 319 -11.46 -7.35 20.03
N LYS A 320 -12.69 -7.52 20.53
CA LYS A 320 -12.99 -8.34 21.72
C LYS A 320 -12.64 -9.82 21.53
N GLU A 321 -12.71 -10.31 20.30
CA GLU A 321 -12.27 -11.64 19.89
C GLU A 321 -10.74 -11.76 19.70
N ASN A 322 -9.98 -10.67 19.91
CA ASN A 322 -8.54 -10.58 19.64
C ASN A 322 -8.14 -10.88 18.19
N LYS A 323 -9.07 -10.68 17.24
CA LYS A 323 -8.82 -10.87 15.79
C LYS A 323 -8.16 -9.65 15.15
N ILE A 324 -8.38 -8.47 15.73
CA ILE A 324 -7.77 -7.21 15.31
C ILE A 324 -7.31 -6.39 16.53
N ARG A 325 -6.36 -5.49 16.28
CA ARG A 325 -6.02 -4.35 17.13
C ARG A 325 -6.73 -3.13 16.56
N VAL A 326 -7.50 -2.43 17.38
CA VAL A 326 -8.04 -1.11 17.02
C VAL A 326 -7.19 -0.09 17.75
N GLU A 327 -6.55 0.80 17.00
CA GLU A 327 -5.51 1.70 17.52
C GLU A 327 -5.69 3.11 16.98
N THR A 328 -5.15 4.08 17.72
CA THR A 328 -4.89 5.42 17.18
C THR A 328 -3.75 5.36 16.14
N LEU A 329 -3.71 6.33 15.24
CA LEU A 329 -2.64 6.44 14.25
C LEU A 329 -1.27 6.59 14.92
N GLY A 330 -1.21 7.34 16.03
CA GLY A 330 0.01 7.54 16.80
C GLY A 330 0.54 6.27 17.47
N GLU A 331 -0.36 5.43 18.02
CA GLU A 331 0.01 4.11 18.55
C GLU A 331 0.56 3.20 17.46
N SER A 332 -0.11 3.15 16.30
CA SER A 332 0.35 2.37 15.16
C SER A 332 1.70 2.85 14.63
N GLY A 333 1.93 4.17 14.55
CA GLY A 333 3.22 4.72 14.14
C GLY A 333 4.35 4.46 15.13
N ALA A 334 4.06 4.55 16.44
CA ALA A 334 5.02 4.20 17.48
C ALA A 334 5.40 2.71 17.42
N TRP A 335 4.40 1.83 17.32
CA TRP A 335 4.60 0.39 17.16
C TRP A 335 5.42 0.06 15.90
N PHE A 336 5.09 0.68 14.77
CA PHE A 336 5.80 0.44 13.50
C PHE A 336 7.29 0.80 13.64
N LYS A 337 7.59 1.95 14.27
CA LYS A 337 8.97 2.41 14.51
C LYS A 337 9.73 1.57 15.52
N GLU A 338 9.06 0.99 16.49
CA GLU A 338 9.67 0.03 17.40
C GLU A 338 10.04 -1.28 16.69
N CYS A 339 9.19 -1.74 15.76
CA CYS A 339 9.35 -3.03 15.10
C CYS A 339 10.28 -3.00 13.88
N PHE A 340 10.32 -1.88 13.15
CA PHE A 340 10.95 -1.82 11.84
C PHE A 340 11.87 -0.62 11.73
N LYS A 341 13.13 -0.87 11.32
CA LYS A 341 14.08 0.21 11.02
C LYS A 341 13.85 0.81 9.64
N VAL A 342 13.53 -0.05 8.68
CA VAL A 342 13.17 0.27 7.28
C VAL A 342 11.80 -0.33 6.97
N THR A 343 11.17 0.11 5.88
CA THR A 343 9.87 -0.41 5.43
C THR A 343 9.93 -1.94 5.28
N PRO A 344 9.12 -2.72 6.02
CA PRO A 344 9.09 -4.18 5.89
C PRO A 344 8.32 -4.61 4.65
N ALA A 345 8.51 -5.85 4.20
CA ALA A 345 7.63 -6.44 3.20
C ALA A 345 6.23 -6.71 3.79
N THR A 346 5.19 -6.38 3.04
CA THR A 346 3.79 -6.64 3.41
C THR A 346 3.03 -7.26 2.24
N ALA A 347 1.93 -7.94 2.55
CA ALA A 347 1.03 -8.49 1.55
C ALA A 347 -0.43 -8.23 1.89
N VAL A 348 -1.29 -8.20 0.88
CA VAL A 348 -2.74 -8.26 1.05
C VAL A 348 -3.27 -9.31 0.10
N THR A 349 -3.95 -10.28 0.70
CA THR A 349 -4.41 -11.48 0.00
C THR A 349 -5.92 -11.56 0.11
N THR A 350 -6.60 -11.79 -1.02
CA THR A 350 -8.05 -11.96 -1.08
C THR A 350 -8.37 -13.13 -2.00
N LEU A 351 -8.88 -14.22 -1.42
CA LEU A 351 -9.14 -15.49 -2.15
C LEU A 351 -10.63 -15.83 -2.25
N THR A 352 -11.48 -14.97 -1.71
CA THR A 352 -12.94 -15.02 -1.85
C THR A 352 -13.41 -13.81 -2.64
N ASP A 353 -14.56 -13.92 -3.28
CA ASP A 353 -15.10 -12.87 -4.15
C ASP A 353 -16.51 -12.47 -3.71
N VAL A 354 -16.70 -11.20 -3.38
CA VAL A 354 -18.00 -10.62 -2.99
C VAL A 354 -19.04 -10.64 -4.12
N ARG A 355 -18.60 -10.65 -5.38
CA ARG A 355 -19.49 -10.69 -6.56
C ARG A 355 -19.74 -12.11 -7.06
N GLY A 356 -19.01 -13.10 -6.54
CA GLY A 356 -19.16 -14.51 -6.92
C GLY A 356 -18.69 -14.82 -8.35
N GLU A 357 -17.80 -14.00 -8.92
CA GLU A 357 -17.19 -14.20 -10.24
C GLU A 357 -15.96 -15.11 -10.18
N GLY A 358 -15.54 -15.49 -8.97
CA GLY A 358 -14.40 -16.37 -8.72
C GLY A 358 -13.06 -15.65 -8.71
N ASN A 359 -13.08 -14.30 -8.72
CA ASN A 359 -11.89 -13.48 -8.78
C ASN A 359 -11.08 -13.58 -7.49
N LYS A 360 -9.75 -13.49 -7.60
CA LYS A 360 -8.82 -13.55 -6.47
C LYS A 360 -7.65 -12.63 -6.73
N THR A 361 -6.97 -12.19 -5.68
CA THR A 361 -5.79 -11.36 -5.84
C THR A 361 -4.80 -11.50 -4.70
N VAL A 362 -3.53 -11.27 -5.04
CA VAL A 362 -2.42 -11.18 -4.08
C VAL A 362 -1.61 -9.94 -4.41
N TRP A 363 -1.59 -8.99 -3.49
CA TRP A 363 -0.71 -7.83 -3.50
C TRP A 363 0.52 -8.13 -2.65
N PHE A 364 1.70 -7.81 -3.18
CA PHE A 364 2.97 -7.82 -2.45
C PHE A 364 3.59 -6.43 -2.53
N ASN A 365 4.13 -5.95 -1.41
CA ASN A 365 4.86 -4.70 -1.33
C ASN A 365 6.17 -4.91 -0.57
N SER A 366 7.21 -4.20 -1.01
CA SER A 366 8.50 -4.06 -0.35
C SER A 366 9.02 -2.64 -0.52
N ARG A 367 10.17 -2.31 0.07
CA ARG A 367 10.83 -1.02 -0.17
C ARG A 367 11.43 -0.84 -1.57
N TYR A 368 11.46 -1.90 -2.39
CA TYR A 368 12.02 -1.87 -3.75
C TYR A 368 10.96 -1.97 -4.84
N TYR A 369 9.82 -2.60 -4.58
CA TYR A 369 8.76 -2.75 -5.58
C TYR A 369 7.42 -3.15 -4.95
N ARG A 370 6.37 -2.99 -5.75
CA ARG A 370 5.07 -3.65 -5.54
C ARG A 370 4.76 -4.59 -6.70
N ALA A 371 3.94 -5.59 -6.44
CA ALA A 371 3.40 -6.46 -7.48
C ALA A 371 1.97 -6.92 -7.14
N ASN A 372 1.15 -7.12 -8.17
CA ASN A 372 -0.20 -7.65 -8.03
C ASN A 372 -0.45 -8.84 -8.95
N LEU A 373 -0.84 -9.96 -8.35
CA LEU A 373 -1.41 -11.11 -9.05
C LEU A 373 -2.93 -10.99 -9.08
N LEU A 374 -3.52 -11.23 -10.25
CA LEU A 374 -4.97 -11.25 -10.42
C LEU A 374 -5.41 -12.53 -11.12
N TRP A 375 -6.37 -13.21 -10.50
CA TRP A 375 -7.21 -14.22 -11.11
C TRP A 375 -8.55 -13.57 -11.44
N GLU A 376 -8.87 -13.46 -12.73
CA GLU A 376 -10.08 -12.78 -13.19
C GLU A 376 -10.71 -13.57 -14.33
N LYS A 377 -11.98 -13.97 -14.17
CA LYS A 377 -12.79 -14.61 -15.24
C LYS A 377 -12.08 -15.78 -15.95
N GLY A 378 -11.40 -16.63 -15.18
CA GLY A 378 -10.67 -17.78 -15.69
C GLY A 378 -9.32 -17.44 -16.33
N THR A 379 -8.79 -16.23 -16.15
CA THR A 379 -7.46 -15.82 -16.60
C THR A 379 -6.55 -15.51 -15.41
N PHE A 380 -5.24 -15.46 -15.65
CA PHE A 380 -4.23 -15.08 -14.66
C PHE A 380 -3.23 -14.09 -15.26
N ARG A 381 -2.92 -13.01 -14.53
CA ARG A 381 -1.86 -12.07 -14.89
C ARG A 381 -1.22 -11.44 -13.66
N PHE A 382 0.04 -11.05 -13.79
CA PHE A 382 0.50 -9.90 -13.02
C PHE A 382 -0.16 -8.68 -13.64
N ARG A 383 -1.07 -8.05 -12.89
CA ARG A 383 -1.79 -6.86 -13.33
C ARG A 383 -0.97 -5.59 -13.07
N ASP A 384 -0.11 -5.60 -12.06
CA ASP A 384 0.66 -4.43 -11.65
C ASP A 384 2.06 -4.86 -11.18
N ILE A 385 3.10 -4.14 -11.60
CA ILE A 385 4.46 -4.18 -11.05
C ILE A 385 5.04 -2.78 -11.20
N HIS A 386 5.46 -2.17 -10.08
CA HIS A 386 6.17 -0.90 -10.07
C HIS A 386 7.44 -1.01 -9.23
N LEU A 387 8.54 -0.41 -9.70
CA LEU A 387 9.78 -0.29 -8.93
C LEU A 387 9.81 1.03 -8.14
N PHE A 388 10.57 1.00 -7.05
CA PHE A 388 10.85 2.15 -6.19
C PHE A 388 12.33 2.46 -6.21
N ASP A 389 12.65 3.74 -6.34
CA ASP A 389 14.01 4.24 -6.33
C ASP A 389 14.05 5.55 -5.53
N GLU A 390 14.70 5.53 -4.38
CA GLU A 390 14.80 6.67 -3.46
C GLU A 390 15.59 7.85 -4.02
N SER A 391 16.16 7.75 -5.22
CA SER A 391 16.75 8.86 -5.96
C SER A 391 15.79 9.49 -6.97
N TYR A 392 14.65 8.87 -7.26
CA TYR A 392 13.61 9.44 -8.11
C TYR A 392 12.89 10.57 -7.36
N LYS A 393 13.20 11.80 -7.74
CA LYS A 393 12.68 13.02 -7.11
C LYS A 393 11.25 13.27 -7.53
N SER A 394 10.41 13.69 -6.58
CA SER A 394 9.09 14.23 -6.93
C SER A 394 9.22 15.51 -7.76
N ALA A 395 8.33 15.70 -8.73
CA ALA A 395 8.22 16.93 -9.51
C ALA A 395 8.06 18.19 -8.64
N TYR A 396 7.50 18.05 -7.44
CA TYR A 396 7.20 19.15 -6.52
C TYR A 396 8.24 19.34 -5.40
N LEU A 397 9.37 18.62 -5.48
CA LEU A 397 10.42 18.68 -4.45
C LEU A 397 11.10 20.06 -4.44
N GLU A 398 11.55 20.54 -5.59
CA GLU A 398 12.36 21.77 -5.69
C GLU A 398 11.53 23.00 -6.07
N LYS A 399 10.42 22.82 -6.77
CA LYS A 399 9.58 23.91 -7.26
C LYS A 399 8.12 23.69 -6.87
N PRO A 400 7.38 24.78 -6.58
CA PRO A 400 5.94 24.68 -6.41
C PRO A 400 5.27 24.20 -7.70
N GLY A 401 4.23 23.41 -7.57
CA GLY A 401 3.31 23.13 -8.67
C GLY A 401 2.39 24.33 -8.90
N ASP A 402 2.25 24.76 -10.14
CA ASP A 402 1.41 25.90 -10.54
C ASP A 402 0.04 25.47 -11.07
N GLY A 403 -0.07 24.26 -11.61
CA GLY A 403 -1.31 23.68 -12.15
C GLY A 403 -2.33 23.24 -11.10
N ASN A 404 -3.57 23.05 -11.55
CA ASN A 404 -4.68 22.57 -10.72
C ASN A 404 -4.68 21.03 -10.58
N GLN A 405 -3.68 20.35 -11.14
CA GLN A 405 -3.52 18.91 -11.06
C GLN A 405 -2.14 18.52 -10.56
N PHE A 406 -2.08 17.62 -9.58
CA PHE A 406 -0.82 17.04 -9.11
C PHE A 406 -0.68 15.55 -9.40
N LEU A 407 0.50 15.18 -9.86
CA LEU A 407 0.79 13.85 -10.36
C LEU A 407 1.93 13.23 -9.56
N PHE A 408 1.63 12.16 -8.85
CA PHE A 408 2.59 11.40 -8.06
C PHE A 408 2.68 9.99 -8.62
N TYR A 409 3.84 9.68 -9.17
CA TYR A 409 4.10 8.41 -9.83
C TYR A 409 5.31 7.69 -9.22
N THR A 410 5.45 6.43 -9.59
CA THR A 410 6.64 5.61 -9.38
C THR A 410 7.08 5.04 -10.73
N LEU A 411 7.88 3.96 -10.77
CA LEU A 411 8.50 3.46 -12.00
C LEU A 411 7.75 2.22 -12.53
N PRO A 412 6.88 2.35 -13.55
CA PRO A 412 6.02 1.25 -14.00
C PRO A 412 6.78 0.18 -14.79
N VAL A 413 6.58 -1.09 -14.44
CA VAL A 413 7.06 -2.26 -15.19
C VAL A 413 5.91 -3.02 -15.82
N VAL A 414 4.80 -3.10 -15.09
CA VAL A 414 3.51 -3.58 -15.56
C VAL A 414 2.46 -2.63 -15.01
N ASP A 415 1.73 -1.94 -15.87
CA ASP A 415 0.63 -1.05 -15.45
C ASP A 415 -0.67 -1.47 -16.15
N GLY A 416 -1.43 -2.32 -15.46
CA GLY A 416 -2.67 -2.88 -15.99
C GLY A 416 -3.75 -1.83 -16.19
N PHE A 417 -3.74 -0.72 -15.46
CA PHE A 417 -4.77 0.32 -15.58
C PHE A 417 -4.46 1.26 -16.75
N MET A 418 -3.24 1.81 -16.78
CA MET A 418 -2.84 2.82 -17.76
C MET A 418 -2.60 2.22 -19.15
N TRP A 419 -2.18 0.95 -19.22
CA TRP A 419 -1.85 0.30 -20.50
C TRP A 419 -2.97 -0.57 -21.07
N SER A 420 -4.13 -0.66 -20.43
CA SER A 420 -5.30 -1.33 -20.99
C SER A 420 -6.19 -0.39 -21.81
N GLU A 421 -6.98 -0.95 -22.72
CA GLU A 421 -7.97 -0.23 -23.53
C GLU A 421 -9.14 -1.17 -23.87
N GLY A 422 -10.39 -0.74 -23.74
CA GLY A 422 -11.56 -1.56 -24.11
C GLY A 422 -11.59 -2.94 -23.43
N LEU A 423 -11.40 -4.02 -24.20
CA LEU A 423 -11.26 -5.41 -23.69
C LEU A 423 -9.80 -5.88 -23.63
N ASP A 424 -8.86 -5.12 -24.20
CA ASP A 424 -7.44 -5.45 -24.20
C ASP A 424 -6.84 -5.13 -22.84
N ARG A 425 -6.58 -6.18 -22.06
CA ARG A 425 -6.05 -6.07 -20.70
C ARG A 425 -4.52 -6.18 -20.73
N ALA A 426 -3.83 -5.11 -20.37
CA ALA A 426 -2.40 -5.12 -20.17
C ALA A 426 -2.00 -6.02 -18.98
N GLY A 427 -0.80 -6.59 -19.02
CA GLY A 427 -0.33 -7.45 -17.92
C GLY A 427 0.73 -8.43 -18.37
N LEU A 428 1.50 -8.91 -17.41
CA LEU A 428 2.51 -9.96 -17.61
C LEU A 428 1.86 -11.32 -17.35
N ARG A 429 1.82 -12.16 -18.38
CA ARG A 429 1.12 -13.45 -18.39
C ARG A 429 2.07 -14.60 -18.50
N ILE A 430 1.67 -15.77 -18.02
CA ILE A 430 2.39 -17.01 -18.31
C ILE A 430 1.82 -17.56 -19.62
N VAL A 431 2.68 -17.78 -20.60
CA VAL A 431 2.31 -18.39 -21.88
C VAL A 431 3.10 -19.68 -22.08
N ARG A 432 2.42 -20.74 -22.53
CA ARG A 432 3.06 -21.93 -23.08
C ARG A 432 3.37 -21.66 -24.55
N LEU A 433 4.52 -22.14 -25.00
CA LEU A 433 4.97 -22.04 -26.38
C LEU A 433 5.09 -23.43 -26.96
N ASP A 434 4.54 -23.66 -28.14
CA ASP A 434 4.75 -24.91 -28.86
C ASP A 434 6.05 -24.88 -29.70
N LYS A 435 6.25 -25.94 -30.50
CA LYS A 435 7.46 -26.11 -31.33
C LYS A 435 7.50 -25.15 -32.51
N ASP A 436 6.34 -24.67 -32.95
CA ASP A 436 6.18 -23.76 -34.08
C ASP A 436 6.21 -22.30 -33.63
N GLY A 437 6.19 -22.06 -32.31
CA GLY A 437 6.27 -20.74 -31.68
C GLY A 437 4.90 -20.14 -31.37
N ASP A 438 3.82 -20.87 -31.65
CA ASP A 438 2.47 -20.50 -31.29
C ASP A 438 2.30 -20.54 -29.78
N LYS A 439 1.45 -19.65 -29.27
CA LYS A 439 1.27 -19.42 -27.84
C LYS A 439 -0.10 -19.82 -27.35
N GLU A 440 -0.13 -20.37 -26.14
CA GLU A 440 -1.33 -20.58 -25.33
C GLU A 440 -1.15 -19.81 -24.03
N GLU A 441 -2.06 -18.87 -23.72
CA GLU A 441 -2.08 -18.22 -22.41
C GLU A 441 -2.50 -19.24 -21.35
N LEU A 442 -1.66 -19.44 -20.34
CA LEU A 442 -1.96 -20.39 -19.28
C LEU A 442 -2.83 -19.73 -18.22
N THR A 443 -3.90 -20.43 -17.86
CA THR A 443 -4.67 -20.14 -16.64
C THR A 443 -3.90 -20.70 -15.45
N LEU A 444 -4.07 -20.08 -14.29
CA LEU A 444 -3.67 -20.67 -13.01
C LEU A 444 -4.91 -20.76 -12.15
N ASP A 445 -5.13 -21.90 -11.51
CA ASP A 445 -6.29 -22.16 -10.67
C ASP A 445 -5.86 -22.50 -9.25
N HIS A 446 -6.80 -22.34 -8.31
CA HIS A 446 -6.63 -22.73 -6.89
C HIS A 446 -5.36 -22.18 -6.22
N PRO A 447 -5.14 -20.85 -6.21
CA PRO A 447 -3.93 -20.30 -5.59
C PRO A 447 -3.87 -20.59 -4.09
N VAL A 448 -2.70 -21.05 -3.66
CA VAL A 448 -2.32 -21.24 -2.27
C VAL A 448 -1.24 -20.22 -1.93
N VAL A 449 -1.50 -19.40 -0.92
CA VAL A 449 -0.56 -18.36 -0.46
C VAL A 449 0.03 -18.78 0.88
N THR A 450 1.36 -18.76 0.96
CA THR A 450 2.13 -19.18 2.13
C THR A 450 3.22 -18.17 2.45
N GLU A 451 3.50 -18.00 3.73
CA GLU A 451 4.53 -17.08 4.24
C GLU A 451 5.75 -17.91 4.66
N ILE A 452 6.93 -17.55 4.16
CA ILE A 452 8.20 -18.13 4.59
C ILE A 452 8.94 -17.06 5.38
N GLY A 453 9.05 -17.25 6.69
CA GLY A 453 9.62 -16.22 7.56
C GLY A 453 8.76 -14.97 7.61
N LYS A 454 9.39 -13.79 7.68
CA LYS A 454 8.69 -12.50 7.87
C LYS A 454 8.57 -11.66 6.59
N ASP A 455 9.27 -12.02 5.53
CA ASP A 455 9.52 -11.15 4.38
C ASP A 455 9.35 -11.85 3.03
N THR A 456 9.12 -13.16 3.01
CA THR A 456 9.01 -13.94 1.78
C THR A 456 7.61 -14.51 1.62
N LEU A 457 6.95 -14.17 0.51
CA LEU A 457 5.62 -14.66 0.16
C LEU A 457 5.71 -15.66 -0.98
N VAL A 458 5.12 -16.84 -0.83
CA VAL A 458 5.04 -17.85 -1.88
C VAL A 458 3.59 -18.05 -2.28
N VAL A 459 3.33 -17.91 -3.58
CA VAL A 459 2.05 -18.25 -4.20
C VAL A 459 2.26 -19.45 -5.11
N SER A 460 1.58 -20.55 -4.81
CA SER A 460 1.55 -21.74 -5.67
C SER A 460 0.18 -21.89 -6.31
N ALA A 461 0.13 -22.23 -7.58
CA ALA A 461 -1.10 -22.51 -8.30
C ALA A 461 -0.81 -23.51 -9.43
N GLU A 462 -1.85 -24.16 -9.95
CA GLU A 462 -1.70 -25.13 -11.03
C GLU A 462 -2.42 -24.65 -12.28
N ASP A 463 -1.89 -24.92 -13.46
CA ASP A 463 -2.65 -24.72 -14.69
C ASP A 463 -3.76 -25.78 -14.86
N SER A 464 -4.62 -25.60 -15.85
CA SER A 464 -5.71 -26.53 -16.16
C SER A 464 -5.26 -27.95 -16.54
N LYS A 465 -3.96 -28.14 -16.81
CA LYS A 465 -3.33 -29.43 -17.16
C LYS A 465 -2.55 -30.04 -15.97
N GLY A 466 -2.56 -29.40 -14.80
CA GLY A 466 -1.91 -29.86 -13.58
C GLY A 466 -0.42 -29.51 -13.48
N HIS A 467 0.08 -28.59 -14.30
CA HIS A 467 1.43 -28.08 -14.15
C HIS A 467 1.46 -27.04 -13.02
N ALA A 468 2.19 -27.37 -11.95
CA ALA A 468 2.35 -26.47 -10.83
C ALA A 468 3.33 -25.32 -11.15
N PHE A 469 2.90 -24.10 -10.83
CA PHE A 469 3.72 -22.89 -10.82
C PHE A 469 3.90 -22.40 -9.39
N LYS A 470 5.11 -21.92 -9.10
CA LYS A 470 5.45 -21.28 -7.83
C LYS A 470 6.00 -19.89 -8.11
N ILE A 471 5.32 -18.88 -7.58
CA ILE A 471 5.73 -17.48 -7.62
C ILE A 471 6.20 -17.10 -6.22
N THR A 472 7.46 -16.70 -6.09
CA THR A 472 8.04 -16.30 -4.80
C THR A 472 8.42 -14.83 -4.84
N PHE A 473 7.90 -14.05 -3.90
CA PHE A 473 8.23 -12.64 -3.72
C PHE A 473 9.18 -12.50 -2.53
N TYR A 474 10.31 -11.85 -2.76
CA TYR A 474 11.27 -11.43 -1.74
C TYR A 474 11.31 -9.91 -1.69
N GLU A 475 12.02 -9.35 -0.72
CA GLU A 475 12.18 -7.90 -0.62
C GLU A 475 12.76 -7.26 -1.89
N THR A 476 13.73 -7.90 -2.55
CA THR A 476 14.50 -7.28 -3.66
C THR A 476 14.21 -7.86 -5.04
N ARG A 477 13.44 -8.95 -5.13
CA ARG A 477 13.23 -9.71 -6.37
C ARG A 477 11.99 -10.58 -6.29
N PHE A 478 11.49 -11.02 -7.44
CA PHE A 478 10.55 -12.14 -7.50
C PHE A 478 11.04 -13.24 -8.44
N GLU A 479 10.54 -14.45 -8.19
CA GLU A 479 10.90 -15.67 -8.89
C GLU A 479 9.63 -16.34 -9.41
N VAL A 480 9.64 -16.82 -10.65
CA VAL A 480 8.56 -17.64 -11.21
C VAL A 480 9.17 -18.96 -11.67
N VAL A 481 8.68 -20.06 -11.09
CA VAL A 481 9.20 -21.42 -11.33
C VAL A 481 8.06 -22.31 -11.81
N ALA A 482 8.26 -22.99 -12.93
CA ALA A 482 7.42 -24.11 -13.32
C ALA A 482 7.98 -25.41 -12.72
N LEU A 483 7.16 -26.14 -11.98
CA LEU A 483 7.51 -27.43 -11.37
C LEU A 483 7.05 -28.60 -12.25
N SER A 484 6.87 -28.36 -13.55
CA SER A 484 6.40 -29.36 -14.49
C SER A 484 7.39 -30.52 -14.62
N LYS A 485 6.86 -31.73 -14.72
CA LYS A 485 7.62 -32.95 -15.03
C LYS A 485 7.67 -33.25 -16.53
N GLU A 486 6.98 -32.45 -17.35
CA GLU A 486 6.99 -32.56 -18.81
C GLU A 486 8.35 -32.06 -19.34
N ALA A 487 9.11 -32.96 -19.99
CA ALA A 487 10.47 -32.69 -20.43
C ALA A 487 10.59 -31.54 -21.46
N ASP A 488 9.55 -31.36 -22.28
CA ASP A 488 9.49 -30.34 -23.33
C ASP A 488 8.59 -29.14 -22.95
N PHE A 489 8.36 -28.90 -21.65
CA PHE A 489 7.52 -27.79 -21.21
C PHE A 489 8.20 -26.44 -21.46
N SER A 490 7.84 -25.81 -22.58
CA SER A 490 8.31 -24.49 -22.98
C SER A 490 7.29 -23.43 -22.58
N TRP A 491 7.72 -22.45 -21.79
CA TRP A 491 6.88 -21.34 -21.35
C TRP A 491 7.69 -20.04 -21.27
N ALA A 492 6.99 -18.92 -21.17
CA ALA A 492 7.58 -17.61 -20.95
C ALA A 492 6.63 -16.72 -20.13
N LEU A 493 7.17 -15.65 -19.55
CA LEU A 493 6.38 -14.49 -19.14
C LEU A 493 6.24 -13.54 -20.33
N GLU A 494 5.03 -13.20 -20.74
CA GLU A 494 4.74 -12.33 -21.88
C GLU A 494 4.04 -11.06 -21.40
N LEU A 495 4.66 -9.89 -21.65
CA LEU A 495 4.04 -8.60 -21.34
C LEU A 495 3.16 -8.18 -22.52
N LYS A 496 1.86 -7.99 -22.27
CA LYS A 496 0.94 -7.36 -23.22
C LYS A 496 0.55 -5.96 -22.75
N ALA A 497 0.32 -5.08 -23.72
CA ALA A 497 -0.26 -3.76 -23.56
C ALA A 497 -1.25 -3.51 -24.72
N ALA A 498 -2.25 -2.66 -24.50
CA ALA A 498 -3.15 -2.26 -25.57
C ALA A 498 -2.39 -1.47 -26.65
N ALA A 499 -2.86 -1.57 -27.90
CA ALA A 499 -2.24 -0.89 -29.03
C ALA A 499 -2.24 0.63 -28.85
N GLY A 500 -1.12 1.28 -29.20
CA GLY A 500 -0.98 2.74 -29.15
C GLY A 500 -0.69 3.34 -27.76
N LYS A 501 -0.59 2.51 -26.71
CA LYS A 501 -0.16 2.98 -25.39
C LYS A 501 1.32 3.32 -25.38
N GLU A 502 1.65 4.44 -24.75
CA GLU A 502 3.04 4.84 -24.53
C GLU A 502 3.63 4.01 -23.38
N LEU A 503 4.73 3.31 -23.67
CA LEU A 503 5.41 2.44 -22.72
C LEU A 503 6.80 3.03 -22.40
N PRO A 504 7.30 2.86 -21.17
CA PRO A 504 8.55 3.49 -20.75
C PRO A 504 9.80 2.80 -21.32
N PHE A 505 9.67 1.65 -21.99
CA PHE A 505 10.80 0.82 -22.42
C PHE A 505 11.54 1.43 -23.60
N THR A 506 12.84 1.65 -23.43
CA THR A 506 13.72 2.25 -24.45
C THR A 506 14.57 1.21 -25.16
N VAL A 507 15.18 0.29 -24.41
CA VAL A 507 16.06 -0.76 -24.95
C VAL A 507 15.82 -2.08 -24.24
N ILE A 508 15.44 -3.10 -25.01
CA ILE A 508 15.30 -4.48 -24.52
C ILE A 508 16.56 -5.27 -24.91
N GLU A 509 17.22 -5.88 -23.95
CA GLU A 509 18.43 -6.71 -24.10
C GLU A 509 18.18 -8.11 -23.54
N ASP A 510 19.12 -9.05 -23.71
CA ASP A 510 18.95 -10.46 -23.25
C ASP A 510 18.74 -10.58 -21.73
N LYS A 511 19.25 -9.60 -20.95
CA LYS A 511 19.24 -9.64 -19.47
C LYS A 511 18.62 -8.41 -18.81
N ALA A 512 18.21 -7.42 -19.59
CA ALA A 512 17.74 -6.16 -19.06
C ALA A 512 16.69 -5.51 -19.97
N VAL A 513 15.73 -4.81 -19.37
CA VAL A 513 14.90 -3.84 -20.07
C VAL A 513 15.21 -2.47 -19.49
N ASN A 514 15.85 -1.63 -20.28
CA ASN A 514 16.07 -0.22 -19.95
C ASN A 514 14.78 0.56 -20.22
N ALA A 515 14.45 1.46 -19.31
CA ALA A 515 13.24 2.25 -19.35
C ALA A 515 13.51 3.70 -18.90
N SER A 516 12.65 4.61 -19.34
CA SER A 516 12.65 6.01 -18.95
C SER A 516 11.22 6.43 -18.64
N PHE A 517 11.00 7.02 -17.46
CA PHE A 517 9.71 7.56 -17.06
C PHE A 517 9.93 8.92 -16.40
N ASP A 518 9.24 9.95 -16.87
CA ASP A 518 9.36 11.32 -16.35
C ASP A 518 10.83 11.81 -16.27
N GLY A 519 11.61 11.51 -17.31
CA GLY A 519 13.04 11.85 -17.40
C GLY A 519 13.97 11.06 -16.46
N PHE A 520 13.45 10.10 -15.70
CA PHE A 520 14.23 9.20 -14.85
C PHE A 520 14.46 7.86 -15.53
N ASN A 521 15.72 7.43 -15.62
CA ASN A 521 16.09 6.15 -16.21
C ASN A 521 16.13 5.05 -15.15
N TYR A 522 15.61 3.88 -15.50
CA TYR A 522 15.60 2.70 -14.65
C TYR A 522 15.70 1.42 -15.49
N VAL A 523 16.01 0.31 -14.83
CA VAL A 523 16.29 -0.97 -15.46
C VAL A 523 15.57 -2.10 -14.74
N ILE A 524 14.93 -2.97 -15.52
CA ILE A 524 14.40 -4.24 -15.06
C ILE A 524 15.43 -5.30 -15.39
N THR A 525 15.99 -5.96 -14.37
CA THR A 525 17.10 -6.92 -14.57
C THR A 525 16.60 -8.36 -14.44
N CYS A 526 16.90 -9.19 -15.44
CA CYS A 526 16.62 -10.62 -15.44
C CYS A 526 17.85 -11.38 -14.93
N GLY A 527 17.87 -11.69 -13.63
CA GLY A 527 18.96 -12.43 -12.98
C GLY A 527 19.08 -13.87 -13.50
N LYS A 528 17.94 -14.51 -13.81
CA LYS A 528 17.86 -15.84 -14.41
C LYS A 528 16.73 -15.89 -15.43
N GLY A 529 17.01 -16.52 -16.57
CA GLY A 529 16.17 -16.44 -17.78
C GLY A 529 16.78 -15.54 -18.86
N ARG A 530 16.03 -15.26 -19.93
CA ARG A 530 16.45 -14.40 -21.05
C ARG A 530 15.28 -13.60 -21.58
N ILE A 531 15.47 -12.31 -21.83
CA ILE A 531 14.45 -11.43 -22.38
C ILE A 531 14.62 -11.36 -23.89
N LYS A 532 13.51 -11.43 -24.63
CA LYS A 532 13.50 -11.27 -26.09
C LYS A 532 12.46 -10.25 -26.51
N LYS A 533 12.85 -9.46 -27.52
CA LYS A 533 11.98 -8.56 -28.25
C LYS A 533 10.98 -9.38 -29.09
N PRO A 534 9.79 -8.83 -29.35
CA PRO A 534 8.85 -9.42 -30.28
C PRO A 534 9.41 -9.49 -31.68
N GLU A 535 8.95 -10.48 -32.44
CA GLU A 535 9.07 -10.46 -33.90
C GLU A 535 8.14 -9.38 -34.47
N SER A 536 8.47 -8.85 -35.65
CA SER A 536 7.69 -7.78 -36.28
C SER A 536 6.21 -8.20 -36.45
N GLY A 537 5.29 -7.39 -35.93
CA GLY A 537 3.85 -7.65 -36.00
C GLY A 537 3.25 -8.46 -34.84
N SER A 538 4.03 -8.76 -33.80
CA SER A 538 3.51 -9.42 -32.59
C SER A 538 2.59 -8.52 -31.76
N ASP A 539 1.68 -9.13 -30.99
CA ASP A 539 0.71 -8.49 -30.08
C ASP A 539 1.24 -8.31 -28.63
N TYR A 540 2.56 -8.43 -28.42
CA TYR A 540 3.20 -8.34 -27.11
C TYR A 540 4.44 -7.45 -27.13
N VAL A 541 4.82 -6.95 -25.96
CA VAL A 541 5.90 -5.97 -25.76
C VAL A 541 7.27 -6.64 -25.66
N PHE A 542 7.38 -7.68 -24.84
CA PHE A 542 8.54 -8.58 -24.75
C PHE A 542 8.16 -9.91 -24.08
N ARG A 543 9.03 -10.91 -24.21
CA ARG A 543 8.95 -12.18 -23.48
C ARG A 543 10.17 -12.40 -22.61
N ILE A 544 9.98 -12.98 -21.44
CA ILE A 544 11.03 -13.46 -20.55
C ILE A 544 10.97 -14.99 -20.54
N PHE A 545 11.99 -15.63 -21.07
CA PHE A 545 12.14 -17.07 -21.13
C PHE A 545 12.86 -17.58 -19.89
N PRO A 546 12.43 -18.70 -19.30
CA PRO A 546 13.12 -19.30 -18.16
C PRO A 546 14.48 -19.88 -18.55
N SER A 547 15.37 -19.98 -17.56
CA SER A 547 16.53 -20.88 -17.59
C SER A 547 16.25 -21.97 -16.56
N ASP A 548 16.38 -23.25 -16.92
CA ASP A 548 16.09 -24.36 -16.01
C ASP A 548 14.70 -24.24 -15.33
N GLN A 549 13.68 -23.88 -16.12
CA GLN A 549 12.29 -23.69 -15.67
C GLN A 549 12.08 -22.58 -14.63
N GLU A 550 13.04 -21.66 -14.49
CA GLU A 550 13.00 -20.56 -13.53
C GLU A 550 13.32 -19.21 -14.18
N ILE A 551 12.53 -18.20 -13.81
CA ILE A 551 12.78 -16.78 -14.10
C ILE A 551 13.01 -16.07 -12.76
N VAL A 552 14.06 -15.25 -12.70
CA VAL A 552 14.34 -14.38 -11.55
C VAL A 552 14.43 -12.95 -12.05
N ILE A 553 13.56 -12.08 -11.53
CA ILE A 553 13.55 -10.64 -11.83
C ILE A 553 14.01 -9.87 -10.61
N ASP A 554 15.12 -9.16 -10.77
CA ASP A 554 15.68 -8.25 -9.78
C ASP A 554 14.96 -6.89 -9.87
N CYS A 555 14.46 -6.44 -8.72
CA CYS A 555 13.64 -5.25 -8.57
C CYS A 555 14.40 -4.08 -7.91
N THR A 556 15.72 -4.17 -7.77
CA THR A 556 16.55 -3.16 -7.09
C THR A 556 16.91 -1.95 -7.97
N ASN A 557 16.49 -1.94 -9.23
CA ASN A 557 16.90 -0.95 -10.23
C ASN A 557 18.44 -0.83 -10.35
N GLY A 558 19.17 -1.94 -10.20
CA GLY A 558 20.64 -1.98 -10.29
C GLY A 558 21.37 -1.43 -9.07
N LYS A 559 20.66 -1.08 -7.99
CA LYS A 559 21.26 -0.75 -6.69
C LYS A 559 21.63 -2.03 -5.94
N LYS A 560 22.83 -2.06 -5.36
CA LYS A 560 23.31 -3.19 -4.53
C LYS A 560 23.40 -2.80 -3.08
#